data_AF-A0A961D5K8-F1
#
_entry.id   AF-A0A961D5K8-F1
#
_cell.length_a   1.000
_cell.length_b   1.000
_cell.length_c   1.000
_cell.angle_alpha   90.00
_cell.angle_beta   90.00
_cell.angle_gamma   90.00
#
_symmetry.space_group_name_H-M   'P 1'
#
loop_
_entity.id
_entity.type
_entity.pdbx_description
1 polymer ?
#
loop_
_entity_poly.entity_id
_entity_poly.type
_entity_poly.pdbx_seq_one_letter_code
_entity_poly.pdbx_strand_id
1 'polypeptide(L)'
;EFPAAPVGSVGVVIGATLDLADFDIDTGGEALAPALPVLAPGFGAQGARIEDAAAIFGRLGVALLANESRSVLAGGPAGLAGRVRARADVIARALSA
;
A
#
# COMPACT_ATOMS: atom_id res chain seq x y z
N GLU A 1 -5.51 9.23 -30.47
CA GLU A 1 -6.01 8.74 -29.16
C GLU A 1 -5.07 9.26 -28.08
N PHE A 2 -5.60 9.73 -26.94
CA PHE A 2 -4.76 10.05 -25.79
C PHE A 2 -4.31 8.74 -25.14
N PRO A 3 -3.04 8.59 -24.74
CA PRO A 3 -2.61 7.38 -24.07
C PRO A 3 -3.42 7.21 -22.78
N ALA A 4 -3.90 5.99 -22.54
CA ALA A 4 -4.55 5.66 -21.28
C ALA A 4 -3.57 5.96 -20.12
N ALA A 5 -4.07 6.60 -19.06
CA ALA A 5 -3.25 6.87 -17.88
C ALA A 5 -2.73 5.54 -17.29
N PRO A 6 -1.48 5.46 -16.82
CA PRO A 6 -0.90 4.20 -16.32
C PRO A 6 -1.60 3.65 -15.06
N VAL A 7 -2.32 4.51 -14.35
CA VAL A 7 -3.07 4.19 -13.13
C VAL A 7 -4.52 4.67 -13.31
N GLY A 8 -5.49 3.83 -12.93
CA GLY A 8 -6.91 4.14 -13.00
C GLY A 8 -7.35 5.19 -11.98
N SER A 9 -8.49 5.83 -12.19
CA SER A 9 -9.07 6.83 -11.26
C SER A 9 -10.02 6.23 -10.22
N VAL A 10 -10.41 4.97 -10.39
CA VAL A 10 -11.25 4.21 -9.45
C VAL A 10 -10.36 3.16 -8.80
N GLY A 11 -10.36 3.12 -7.46
CA GLY A 11 -9.57 2.21 -6.67
C GLY A 11 -10.38 1.48 -5.61
N VAL A 12 -9.70 0.64 -4.84
CA VAL A 12 -10.29 -0.19 -3.78
C VAL A 12 -9.57 0.02 -2.46
N VAL A 13 -10.24 -0.32 -1.36
CA VAL A 13 -9.65 -0.33 -0.01
C VAL A 13 -9.56 -1.77 0.45
N ILE A 14 -8.34 -2.25 0.70
CA ILE A 14 -8.08 -3.64 1.08
C ILE A 14 -7.15 -3.63 2.31
N GLY A 15 -7.60 -4.22 3.41
CA GLY A 15 -6.82 -4.25 4.65
C GLY A 15 -5.53 -5.08 4.51
N ALA A 16 -4.39 -4.51 4.92
CA ALA A 16 -3.08 -5.17 4.87
C ALA A 16 -2.95 -6.35 5.85
N THR A 17 -3.93 -6.57 6.73
CA THR A 17 -3.96 -7.66 7.70
C THR A 17 -4.86 -8.83 7.26
N LEU A 18 -5.49 -8.72 6.08
CA LEU A 18 -6.36 -9.77 5.54
C LEU A 18 -5.53 -10.80 4.79
N ASP A 19 -5.97 -12.05 4.84
CA ASP A 19 -5.65 -13.02 3.79
C ASP A 19 -6.64 -12.81 2.64
N LEU A 20 -6.14 -12.44 1.47
CA LEU A 20 -6.99 -12.09 0.33
C LEU A 20 -7.60 -13.33 -0.34
N ALA A 21 -7.00 -14.51 -0.14
CA ALA A 21 -7.53 -15.77 -0.66
C ALA A 21 -8.86 -16.14 0.01
N ASP A 22 -9.06 -15.76 1.28
CA ASP A 22 -10.33 -15.98 2.01
C ASP A 22 -11.53 -15.22 1.38
N PHE A 23 -11.25 -14.25 0.51
CA PHE A 23 -12.24 -13.45 -0.20
C PHE A 23 -12.27 -13.74 -1.72
N ASP A 24 -11.63 -14.83 -2.16
CA ASP A 24 -11.49 -15.20 -3.58
C ASP A 24 -10.82 -14.10 -4.43
N ILE A 25 -9.92 -13.30 -3.83
CA ILE A 25 -9.18 -12.25 -4.53
C ILE A 25 -7.82 -12.82 -4.96
N ASP A 26 -7.67 -13.08 -6.26
CA ASP A 26 -6.41 -13.53 -6.85
C ASP A 26 -5.41 -12.37 -7.02
N THR A 27 -4.22 -12.53 -6.43
CA THR A 27 -3.10 -11.59 -6.52
C THR A 27 -1.94 -12.08 -7.39
N GLY A 28 -2.02 -13.31 -7.89
CA GLY A 28 -0.99 -13.96 -8.71
C GLY A 28 -1.22 -13.86 -10.22
N GLY A 29 -2.44 -13.48 -10.65
CA GLY A 29 -2.81 -13.31 -12.07
C GLY A 29 -2.10 -12.16 -12.78
N GLU A 30 -2.57 -11.80 -13.98
CA GLU A 30 -1.99 -10.70 -14.76
C GLU A 30 -2.24 -9.34 -14.10
N ALA A 31 -1.26 -8.44 -14.22
CA ALA A 31 -1.41 -7.08 -13.71
C ALA A 31 -2.49 -6.32 -14.49
N LEU A 32 -3.33 -5.58 -13.78
CA LEU A 32 -4.38 -4.76 -14.38
C LEU A 32 -3.76 -3.58 -15.16
N ALA A 33 -4.32 -3.29 -16.33
CA ALA A 33 -3.96 -2.15 -17.16
C ALA A 33 -5.23 -1.36 -17.52
N PRO A 34 -5.39 -0.11 -17.03
CA PRO A 34 -4.46 0.62 -16.16
C PRO A 34 -4.37 0.00 -14.75
N ALA A 35 -3.28 0.26 -14.04
CA ALA A 35 -3.07 -0.28 -12.69
C ALA A 35 -4.19 0.17 -11.75
N LEU A 36 -4.70 -0.75 -10.92
CA LEU A 36 -5.74 -0.47 -9.93
C LEU A 36 -5.12 0.19 -8.69
N PRO A 37 -5.50 1.42 -8.32
CA PRO A 37 -5.09 1.99 -7.04
C PRO A 37 -5.66 1.18 -5.87
N VAL A 38 -4.80 0.77 -4.95
CA VAL A 38 -5.20 0.02 -3.74
C VAL A 38 -4.79 0.81 -2.51
N LEU A 39 -5.76 1.30 -1.74
CA LEU A 39 -5.51 1.88 -0.43
C LEU A 39 -5.44 0.75 0.61
N ALA A 40 -4.28 0.62 1.27
CA ALA A 40 -4.00 -0.46 2.20
C ALA A 40 -3.85 0.06 3.65
N PRO A 41 -4.95 0.15 4.42
CA PRO A 41 -4.88 0.37 5.86
C PRO A 41 -4.42 -0.90 6.58
N GLY A 42 -3.67 -0.75 7.67
CA GLY A 42 -3.26 -1.90 8.49
C GLY A 42 -1.76 -2.01 8.72
N PHE A 43 -0.94 -1.28 7.98
CA PHE A 43 0.50 -1.31 8.16
C PHE A 43 0.96 -0.67 9.48
N GLY A 44 1.99 -1.25 10.08
CA GLY A 44 2.57 -0.80 11.33
C GLY A 44 1.74 -1.23 12.55
N ALA A 45 1.04 -0.27 13.16
CA ALA A 45 0.43 -0.45 14.49
C ALA A 45 -0.66 -1.54 14.58
N GLN A 46 -1.26 -1.94 13.45
CA GLN A 46 -2.28 -2.99 13.39
C GLN A 46 -1.69 -4.37 13.06
N GLY A 47 -0.39 -4.47 12.83
CA GLY A 47 0.35 -5.74 12.77
C GLY A 47 0.92 -6.12 11.41
N ALA A 48 0.43 -5.55 10.31
CA ALA A 48 1.01 -5.82 8.99
C ALA A 48 2.34 -5.07 8.83
N ARG A 49 3.37 -5.74 8.30
CA ARG A 49 4.64 -5.10 7.99
C ARG A 49 4.65 -4.69 6.53
N ILE A 50 5.22 -3.53 6.24
CA ILE A 50 5.29 -3.05 4.85
C ILE A 50 6.16 -3.94 3.98
N GLU A 51 7.12 -4.66 4.58
CA GLU A 51 7.95 -5.63 3.87
C GLU A 51 7.14 -6.84 3.35
N ASP A 52 5.97 -7.12 3.95
CA ASP A 52 5.10 -8.22 3.53
C ASP A 52 4.14 -7.80 2.40
N ALA A 53 4.15 -6.52 2.00
CA ALA A 53 3.19 -5.97 1.03
C ALA A 53 3.22 -6.68 -0.32
N ALA A 54 4.41 -7.06 -0.80
CA ALA A 54 4.55 -7.81 -2.05
C ALA A 54 3.88 -9.20 -1.97
N ALA A 55 3.96 -9.86 -0.81
CA ALA A 55 3.32 -11.15 -0.58
C ALA A 55 1.80 -11.02 -0.43
N ILE A 56 1.33 -10.00 0.28
CA ILE A 56 -0.11 -9.78 0.52
C ILE A 56 -0.83 -9.36 -0.76
N PHE A 57 -0.27 -8.39 -1.50
CA PHE A 57 -0.97 -7.74 -2.62
C PHE A 57 -0.55 -8.28 -3.99
N GLY A 58 0.58 -8.97 -4.11
CA GLY A 58 1.07 -9.51 -5.39
C GLY A 58 1.02 -8.46 -6.50
N ARG A 59 0.37 -8.78 -7.62
CA ARG A 59 0.22 -7.88 -8.78
C ARG A 59 -0.74 -6.71 -8.55
N LEU A 60 -1.59 -6.75 -7.53
CA LEU A 60 -2.38 -5.58 -7.10
C LEU A 60 -1.49 -4.50 -6.44
N GLY A 61 -0.26 -4.86 -6.05
CA GLY A 61 0.69 -3.96 -5.39
C GLY A 61 1.27 -2.84 -6.27
N VAL A 62 1.03 -2.85 -7.59
CA VAL A 62 1.64 -1.91 -8.56
C VAL A 62 1.28 -0.45 -8.25
N ALA A 63 0.06 -0.19 -7.78
CA ALA A 63 -0.40 1.15 -7.38
C ALA A 63 -0.89 1.16 -5.92
N LEU A 64 -0.11 0.52 -5.03
CA LEU A 64 -0.42 0.43 -3.61
C LEU A 64 -0.16 1.75 -2.87
N LEU A 65 -1.14 2.17 -2.07
CA LEU A 65 -1.07 3.30 -1.16
C LEU A 65 -1.09 2.75 0.27
N ALA A 66 0.08 2.57 0.87
CA ALA A 66 0.18 2.14 2.27
C ALA A 66 -0.31 3.25 3.21
N ASN A 67 -1.35 2.97 4.00
CA ASN A 67 -1.90 3.92 4.94
C ASN A 67 -1.35 3.68 6.36
N GLU A 68 -0.63 4.68 6.86
CA GLU A 68 -0.14 4.73 8.25
C GLU A 68 -0.63 6.02 8.94
N SER A 69 -0.97 5.92 10.23
CA SER A 69 -1.37 7.09 11.01
C SER A 69 -0.79 7.07 12.42
N ARG A 70 -1.14 6.08 13.25
CA ARG A 70 -0.69 6.04 14.66
C ARG A 70 0.82 6.03 14.83
N SER A 71 1.56 5.29 13.99
CA SER A 71 3.03 5.23 13.98
C SER A 71 3.67 6.60 13.71
N VAL A 72 3.10 7.37 12.80
CA VAL A 72 3.58 8.70 12.40
C VAL A 72 3.20 9.78 13.43
N LEU A 73 1.97 9.70 13.94
CA LEU A 73 1.40 10.69 14.86
C LEU A 73 1.86 10.51 16.31
N ALA A 74 2.45 9.36 16.66
CA ALA A 74 3.07 9.13 17.95
C ALA A 74 4.18 10.18 18.24
N GLY A 75 4.24 10.69 19.46
CA GLY A 75 5.26 11.66 19.88
C GLY A 75 4.91 13.14 19.66
N GLY A 76 3.68 13.47 19.23
CA GLY A 76 3.20 14.85 19.12
C GLY A 76 3.79 15.63 17.94
N PRO A 77 3.58 16.95 17.83
CA PRO A 77 3.94 17.74 16.65
C PRO A 77 5.46 17.88 16.46
N ALA A 78 6.23 17.83 17.56
CA ALA A 78 7.70 17.90 17.50
C ALA A 78 8.25 16.74 16.66
N GLY A 79 9.03 17.07 15.61
CA GLY A 79 9.64 16.08 14.72
C GLY A 79 8.68 15.36 13.75
N LEU A 80 7.41 15.76 13.66
CA LEU A 80 6.40 15.10 12.81
C LEU A 80 6.85 15.01 11.35
N ALA A 81 7.35 16.10 10.76
CA ALA A 81 7.82 16.12 9.38
C ALA A 81 8.99 15.15 9.14
N GLY A 82 9.86 14.97 10.14
CA GLY A 82 10.95 13.98 10.09
C GLY A 82 10.41 12.55 10.10
N ARG A 83 9.45 12.25 10.98
CA ARG A 83 8.81 10.92 11.02
C ARG A 83 8.04 10.60 9.74
N VAL A 84 7.31 11.57 9.17
CA VAL A 84 6.62 11.41 7.88
C VAL A 84 7.61 11.02 6.79
N ARG A 85 8.72 11.76 6.63
CA ARG A 85 9.74 11.45 5.61
C ARG A 85 10.37 10.08 5.85
N ALA A 86 10.77 9.78 7.09
CA ALA A 86 11.37 8.50 7.42
C ALA A 86 10.45 7.31 7.11
N ARG A 87 9.14 7.42 7.40
CA ARG A 87 8.17 6.38 7.04
C ARG A 87 7.94 6.29 5.53
N ALA A 88 7.82 7.42 4.84
CA ALA A 88 7.70 7.43 3.39
C ALA A 88 8.89 6.74 2.71
N ASP A 89 10.12 6.98 3.18
CA ASP A 89 11.33 6.33 2.64
C ASP A 89 11.35 4.82 2.90
N VAL A 90 10.89 4.37 4.07
CA VAL A 90 10.77 2.94 4.38
C VAL A 90 9.74 2.27 3.45
N ILE A 91 8.58 2.90 3.27
CA ILE A 91 7.53 2.40 2.38
C ILE A 91 8.02 2.35 0.93
N ALA A 92 8.63 3.44 0.44
CA ALA A 92 9.13 3.50 -0.93
C ALA A 92 10.16 2.40 -1.21
N ARG A 93 11.08 2.15 -0.27
CA ARG A 93 12.06 1.06 -0.40
C ARG A 93 11.40 -0.32 -0.41
N ALA A 94 10.44 -0.56 0.48
CA ALA A 94 9.74 -1.85 0.55
C ALA A 94 8.91 -2.15 -0.70
N LEU A 95 8.31 -1.13 -1.32
CA LEU A 95 7.48 -1.29 -2.52
C LEU A 95 8.29 -1.27 -3.83
N SER A 96 9.56 -0.88 -3.78
CA SER A 96 10.47 -0.89 -4.95
C SER A 96 11.34 -2.14 -5.02
N ALA A 97 11.26 -3.02 -4.01
CA ALA A 97 11.97 -4.29 -3.91
C ALA A 97 11.16 -5.41 -4.55
#